data_AF-A0AAN9U5P0-F1
#
_entry.id   AF-A0AAN9U5P0-F1
#
_cell.length_a   1.000
_cell.length_b   1.000
_cell.length_c   1.000
_cell.angle_alpha   90.00
_cell.angle_beta   90.00
_cell.angle_gamma   90.00
#
_symmetry.space_group_name_H-M   'P 1'
#
loop_
_entity.id
_entity.type
_entity.pdbx_description
1 polymer ?
#
loop_
_entity_poly.entity_id
_entity_poly.type
_entity_poly.pdbx_seq_one_letter_code
_entity_poly.pdbx_strand_id
1 'polypeptide(L)'
;MEQATKNHFFLHGEPGLEREKANCHFCQLRSFATHAEYPVTIVNTEDDAVLDPGFRFTDASVLGRGVQPTKDEFRSGCACVDAEACQYKGCHCLQDMDDDSSYEGGDDADPYASQYRKKAYAYHSHGARAGHLRSKILTSRDPIYECHERCACSSGGAESLPCPNRVVERGRQVPLQVFRTRNRGWGVRSTVDLRKGQFVDRYMGEVITAGEANRRRAKSHIAQRKDVYLFALDKFSDPASLDDRLRGPPLEVDGEFLSGPTRFVNHSCDPNLRIFARVGDHADKHIHDLALFAIRDIPKGEELTFDYVDGVHDEDNDALDPEKHKDMTRCLCGSEHCRGYLW
;
A
#
# COMPACT_ATOMS: atom_id res chain seq x y z
N MET A 1 -0.07 -27.15 -19.95
CA MET A 1 -0.87 -25.93 -19.78
C MET A 1 -1.20 -25.84 -18.31
N GLU A 2 -0.71 -24.81 -17.59
CA GLU A 2 -0.99 -24.67 -16.16
C GLU A 2 -2.51 -24.62 -15.94
N GLN A 3 -3.04 -25.42 -15.02
CA GLN A 3 -4.46 -25.43 -14.65
C GLN A 3 -4.98 -24.02 -14.31
N ALA A 4 -4.11 -23.14 -13.80
CA ALA A 4 -4.38 -21.73 -13.52
C ALA A 4 -4.84 -20.94 -14.76
N THR A 5 -4.31 -21.23 -15.94
CA THR A 5 -4.58 -20.48 -17.18
C THR A 5 -5.77 -21.02 -17.98
N LYS A 6 -6.32 -22.18 -17.58
CA LYS A 6 -7.34 -22.92 -18.33
C LYS A 6 -8.59 -22.07 -18.58
N ASN A 7 -9.13 -21.43 -17.55
CA ASN A 7 -10.33 -20.60 -17.69
C ASN A 7 -10.09 -19.36 -18.57
N HIS A 8 -8.89 -18.78 -18.52
CA HIS A 8 -8.54 -17.68 -19.40
C HIS A 8 -8.48 -18.15 -20.86
N PHE A 9 -7.71 -19.19 -21.14
CA PHE A 9 -7.49 -19.66 -22.51
C PHE A 9 -8.77 -20.12 -23.22
N PHE A 10 -9.71 -20.76 -22.50
CA PHE A 10 -10.94 -21.30 -23.10
C PHE A 10 -12.12 -20.32 -23.15
N LEU A 11 -12.11 -19.25 -22.36
CA LEU A 11 -13.29 -18.37 -22.18
C LEU A 11 -13.02 -16.92 -22.59
N HIS A 12 -11.75 -16.54 -22.79
CA HIS A 12 -11.33 -15.18 -23.15
C HIS A 12 -11.52 -14.91 -24.65
N GLY A 13 -12.76 -14.68 -25.07
CA GLY A 13 -13.09 -14.27 -26.45
C GLY A 13 -14.49 -14.64 -26.88
N GLU A 14 -15.13 -15.58 -26.17
CA GLU A 14 -16.47 -16.05 -26.52
C GLU A 14 -17.56 -15.04 -26.09
N PRO A 15 -18.45 -14.63 -27.01
CA PRO A 15 -19.63 -13.84 -26.67
C PRO A 15 -20.54 -14.58 -25.70
N GLY A 16 -21.05 -13.89 -24.66
CA GLY A 16 -22.00 -14.46 -23.70
C GLY A 16 -21.41 -15.08 -22.44
N LEU A 17 -20.08 -15.09 -22.27
CA LEU A 17 -19.37 -15.62 -21.10
C LEU A 17 -18.87 -14.53 -20.13
N GLU A 18 -19.65 -13.46 -19.93
CA GLU A 18 -19.23 -12.31 -19.12
C GLU A 18 -19.05 -12.67 -17.64
N ARG A 19 -19.83 -13.62 -17.12
CA ARG A 19 -19.71 -14.10 -15.73
C ARG A 19 -18.39 -14.85 -15.52
N GLU A 20 -17.99 -15.66 -16.49
CA GLU A 20 -16.75 -16.42 -16.49
C GLU A 20 -15.54 -15.50 -16.59
N LYS A 21 -15.61 -14.46 -17.43
CA LYS A 21 -14.58 -13.40 -17.51
C LYS A 21 -14.45 -12.66 -16.18
N ALA A 22 -15.56 -12.30 -15.55
CA ALA A 22 -15.55 -11.64 -14.24
C ALA A 22 -14.91 -12.51 -13.13
N ASN A 23 -14.94 -13.83 -13.26
CA ASN A 23 -14.33 -14.76 -12.32
C ASN A 23 -12.88 -15.14 -12.67
N CYS A 24 -12.37 -14.72 -13.83
CA CYS A 24 -11.03 -15.05 -14.28
C CYS A 24 -10.00 -14.05 -13.74
N HIS A 25 -9.05 -14.51 -12.94
CA HIS A 25 -7.98 -13.66 -12.38
C HIS A 25 -7.17 -12.94 -13.46
N PHE A 26 -6.88 -13.59 -14.59
CA PHE A 26 -6.13 -12.95 -15.68
C PHE A 26 -6.94 -11.83 -16.35
N CYS A 27 -8.26 -11.99 -16.51
CA CYS A 27 -9.12 -10.92 -17.02
C CYS A 27 -9.17 -9.73 -16.05
N GLN A 28 -9.28 -10.00 -14.75
CA GLN A 28 -9.27 -8.96 -13.70
C GLN A 28 -7.93 -8.20 -13.68
N LEU A 29 -6.80 -8.90 -13.75
CA LEU A 29 -5.49 -8.23 -13.80
C LEU A 29 -5.35 -7.37 -15.05
N ARG A 30 -5.82 -7.86 -16.22
CA ARG A 30 -5.77 -7.12 -17.49
C ARG A 30 -6.69 -5.89 -17.50
N SER A 31 -7.70 -5.82 -16.63
CA SER A 31 -8.57 -4.64 -16.54
C SER A 31 -7.97 -3.51 -15.72
N PHE A 32 -6.86 -3.73 -15.00
CA PHE A 32 -6.18 -2.65 -14.28
C PHE A 32 -5.65 -1.60 -15.28
N ALA A 33 -5.91 -0.33 -14.98
CA ALA A 33 -5.53 0.77 -15.87
C ALA A 33 -4.04 0.78 -16.25
N THR A 34 -3.17 0.38 -15.32
CA THR A 34 -1.72 0.37 -15.52
C THR A 34 -1.17 -0.94 -16.09
N HIS A 35 -2.01 -1.97 -16.32
CA HIS A 35 -1.53 -3.32 -16.68
C HIS A 35 -0.78 -3.36 -18.02
N ALA A 36 -1.20 -2.56 -19.00
CA ALA A 36 -0.59 -2.57 -20.33
C ALA A 36 0.89 -2.15 -20.30
N GLU A 37 1.25 -1.20 -19.44
CA GLU A 37 2.61 -0.71 -19.26
C GLU A 37 3.36 -1.45 -18.15
N TYR A 38 2.65 -1.76 -17.06
CA TYR A 38 3.17 -2.40 -15.87
C TYR A 38 2.36 -3.67 -15.58
N PRO A 39 2.57 -4.79 -16.28
CA PRO A 39 1.75 -5.99 -16.11
C PRO A 39 1.87 -6.60 -14.71
N VAL A 40 0.79 -7.27 -14.28
CA VAL A 40 0.83 -8.25 -13.20
C VAL A 40 0.72 -9.63 -13.81
N THR A 41 1.67 -10.51 -13.52
CA THR A 41 1.64 -11.90 -14.00
C THR A 41 1.52 -12.88 -12.83
N ILE A 42 1.04 -14.10 -13.10
CA ILE A 42 0.98 -15.19 -12.14
C ILE A 42 1.74 -16.37 -12.74
N VAL A 43 2.65 -16.98 -11.97
CA VAL A 43 3.45 -18.15 -12.40
C VAL A 43 3.55 -19.19 -11.28
N ASN A 44 3.49 -20.48 -11.62
CA ASN A 44 3.78 -21.54 -10.66
C ASN A 44 4.68 -22.62 -11.27
N THR A 45 5.92 -22.69 -10.78
CA THR A 45 6.91 -23.70 -11.19
C THR A 45 7.28 -24.65 -10.06
N GLU A 46 6.61 -24.59 -8.92
CA GLU A 46 6.97 -25.35 -7.71
C GLU A 46 5.99 -26.50 -7.43
N ASP A 47 4.68 -26.30 -7.63
CA ASP A 47 3.64 -27.29 -7.35
C ASP A 47 2.40 -27.09 -8.25
N ASP A 48 1.34 -27.88 -8.01
CA ASP A 48 0.06 -27.79 -8.75
C ASP A 48 -0.92 -26.78 -8.13
N ALA A 49 -0.49 -25.96 -7.17
CA ALA A 49 -1.39 -25.01 -6.51
C ALA A 49 -1.89 -23.92 -7.47
N VAL A 50 -3.14 -23.53 -7.29
CA VAL A 50 -3.78 -22.41 -7.99
C VAL A 50 -4.25 -21.37 -6.99
N LEU A 51 -4.46 -20.13 -7.43
CA LEU A 51 -5.13 -19.12 -6.62
C LEU A 51 -6.57 -19.57 -6.32
N ASP A 52 -7.07 -19.18 -5.14
CA ASP A 52 -8.45 -19.48 -4.74
C ASP A 52 -9.45 -18.94 -5.79
N PRO A 53 -10.30 -19.80 -6.39
CA PRO A 53 -11.33 -19.36 -7.34
C PRO A 53 -12.33 -18.35 -6.76
N GLY A 54 -12.42 -18.20 -5.44
CA GLY A 54 -13.21 -17.18 -4.75
C GLY A 54 -12.51 -15.82 -4.63
N PHE A 55 -11.18 -15.76 -4.74
CA PHE A 55 -10.42 -14.51 -4.66
C PHE A 55 -10.65 -13.62 -5.89
N ARG A 56 -10.69 -12.31 -5.72
CA ARG A 56 -10.87 -11.32 -6.78
C ARG A 56 -9.77 -10.26 -6.72
N PHE A 57 -9.16 -9.98 -7.87
CA PHE A 57 -8.23 -8.86 -8.00
C PHE A 57 -8.98 -7.53 -8.13
N THR A 58 -8.49 -6.49 -7.46
CA THR A 58 -8.96 -5.10 -7.55
C THR A 58 -7.80 -4.12 -7.59
N ASP A 59 -7.98 -2.98 -8.24
CA ASP A 59 -7.03 -1.85 -8.31
C ASP A 59 -7.41 -0.68 -7.39
N ALA A 60 -8.51 -0.82 -6.64
CA ALA A 60 -8.92 0.10 -5.59
C ALA A 60 -9.56 -0.66 -4.41
N SER A 61 -9.44 -0.08 -3.21
CA SER A 61 -10.20 -0.53 -2.04
C SER A 61 -11.68 -0.18 -2.19
N VAL A 62 -12.54 -1.02 -1.60
CA VAL A 62 -13.99 -0.81 -1.58
C VAL A 62 -14.45 -0.53 -0.16
N LEU A 63 -15.35 0.43 0.02
CA LEU A 63 -15.87 0.75 1.36
C LEU A 63 -16.98 -0.23 1.74
N GLY A 64 -16.78 -0.96 2.83
CA GLY A 64 -17.73 -1.90 3.37
C GLY A 64 -18.92 -1.23 4.06
N ARG A 65 -19.88 -2.05 4.47
CA ARG A 65 -21.10 -1.56 5.15
C ARG A 65 -20.74 -0.81 6.45
N GLY A 66 -21.25 0.41 6.58
CA GLY A 66 -21.05 1.24 7.78
C GLY A 66 -19.77 2.08 7.73
N VAL A 67 -18.97 1.95 6.67
CA VAL A 67 -17.85 2.86 6.38
C VAL A 67 -18.33 3.90 5.37
N GLN A 68 -18.08 5.18 5.66
CA GLN A 68 -18.40 6.27 4.75
C GLN A 68 -17.19 7.17 4.55
N PRO A 69 -16.94 7.62 3.31
CA PRO A 69 -15.98 8.68 3.09
C PRO A 69 -16.53 9.99 3.66
N THR A 70 -15.66 10.99 3.78
CA THR A 70 -16.10 12.33 4.11
C THR A 70 -17.08 12.84 3.05
N LYS A 71 -18.15 13.49 3.50
CA LYS A 71 -19.08 14.16 2.58
C LYS A 71 -18.34 15.20 1.75
N ASP A 72 -18.69 15.29 0.47
CA ASP A 72 -18.04 16.19 -0.49
C ASP A 72 -17.99 17.66 -0.04
N GLU A 73 -18.94 18.13 0.77
CA GLU A 73 -18.99 19.49 1.29
C GLU A 73 -17.85 19.85 2.26
N PHE A 74 -17.20 18.87 2.88
CA PHE A 74 -16.05 19.06 3.77
C PHE A 74 -14.72 18.73 3.10
N ARG A 75 -14.75 18.25 1.85
CA ARG A 75 -13.55 17.90 1.09
C ARG A 75 -12.89 19.15 0.54
N SER A 76 -11.56 19.22 0.66
CA SER A 76 -10.80 20.40 0.24
C SER A 76 -9.49 20.01 -0.43
N GLY A 77 -9.16 20.69 -1.52
CA GLY A 77 -7.92 20.52 -2.25
C GLY A 77 -7.11 21.81 -2.30
N CYS A 78 -5.85 21.73 -2.69
CA CYS A 78 -5.02 22.93 -2.82
C CYS A 78 -5.46 23.81 -4.00
N ALA A 79 -5.27 25.12 -3.85
CA ALA A 79 -5.48 26.11 -4.92
C ALA A 79 -4.19 26.45 -5.68
N CYS A 80 -3.19 25.57 -5.67
CA CYS A 80 -1.93 25.77 -6.37
C CYS A 80 -2.17 25.93 -7.87
N VAL A 81 -1.72 27.06 -8.44
CA VAL A 81 -1.86 27.38 -9.87
C VAL A 81 -0.90 26.53 -10.71
N ASP A 82 0.29 26.27 -10.18
CA ASP A 82 1.32 25.44 -10.79
C ASP A 82 1.47 24.13 -10.01
N ALA A 83 1.55 23.02 -10.73
CA ALA A 83 1.87 21.71 -10.20
C ALA A 83 3.17 21.72 -9.38
N GLU A 84 4.18 22.50 -9.78
CA GLU A 84 5.43 22.59 -9.03
C GLU A 84 5.24 23.19 -7.63
N ALA A 85 4.25 24.08 -7.46
CA ALA A 85 3.95 24.71 -6.17
C ALA A 85 3.51 23.68 -5.11
N CYS A 86 3.00 22.52 -5.54
CA CYS A 86 2.60 21.42 -4.65
C CYS A 86 3.79 20.74 -3.93
N GLN A 87 5.03 21.12 -4.23
CA GLN A 87 6.23 20.62 -3.53
C GLN A 87 6.57 21.41 -2.26
N TYR A 88 5.97 22.59 -2.06
CA TYR A 88 6.36 23.57 -1.04
C TYR A 88 5.27 23.78 0.01
N LYS A 89 5.65 24.25 1.22
CA LYS A 89 4.71 24.48 2.34
C LYS A 89 3.50 25.37 2.03
N GLY A 90 3.57 26.20 0.99
CA GLY A 90 2.42 27.00 0.54
C GLY A 90 1.26 26.17 -0.03
N CYS A 91 1.48 24.88 -0.31
CA CYS A 91 0.43 23.96 -0.72
C CYS A 91 -0.42 23.52 0.47
N HIS A 92 -1.74 23.74 0.38
CA HIS A 92 -2.68 23.35 1.45
C HIS A 92 -2.60 21.87 1.82
N CYS A 93 -2.30 20.98 0.86
CA CYS A 93 -2.16 19.54 1.12
C CYS A 93 -0.97 19.20 2.04
N LEU A 94 -0.06 20.14 2.30
CA LEU A 94 1.11 19.91 3.16
C LEU A 94 0.99 20.65 4.50
N GLN A 95 -0.18 21.19 4.83
CA GLN A 95 -0.39 22.02 6.04
C GLN A 95 -0.13 21.28 7.36
N ASP A 96 -0.27 19.96 7.38
CA ASP A 96 -0.09 19.11 8.55
C ASP A 96 1.32 18.48 8.61
N MET A 97 2.24 18.90 7.74
CA MET A 97 3.63 18.46 7.79
C MET A 97 4.44 19.35 8.72
N ASP A 98 5.17 18.75 9.65
CA ASP A 98 5.92 19.48 10.67
C ASP A 98 6.97 20.46 10.10
N ASP A 99 7.07 21.59 10.78
CA ASP A 99 7.86 22.75 10.42
C ASP A 99 9.34 22.60 10.82
N ASP A 100 10.00 21.53 10.38
CA ASP A 100 11.36 21.27 10.85
C ASP A 100 12.42 22.11 10.11
N SER A 101 12.80 23.22 10.76
CA SER A 101 13.91 24.10 10.42
C SER A 101 15.29 23.43 10.58
N SER A 102 15.35 22.21 11.09
CA SER A 102 16.59 21.50 11.46
C SER A 102 17.37 20.84 10.31
N TYR A 103 16.87 20.90 9.07
CA TYR A 103 17.59 20.29 7.94
C TYR A 103 18.67 21.21 7.36
N GLU A 104 19.90 20.99 7.80
CA GLU A 104 21.13 21.31 7.05
C GLU A 104 21.46 20.14 6.11
N GLY A 105 21.53 20.39 4.79
CA GLY A 105 22.27 19.53 3.85
C GLY A 105 21.74 18.13 3.54
N GLY A 106 20.72 18.04 2.68
CA GLY A 106 20.37 16.80 1.96
C GLY A 106 20.71 16.87 0.49
N ASP A 107 20.58 15.74 -0.21
CA ASP A 107 20.88 15.61 -1.66
C ASP A 107 20.06 16.55 -2.58
N ASP A 108 18.99 17.19 -2.07
CA ASP A 108 18.16 18.20 -2.76
C ASP A 108 18.25 19.61 -2.11
N ALA A 109 19.23 19.85 -1.24
CA ALA A 109 19.42 21.16 -0.64
C ALA A 109 19.95 22.13 -1.70
N ASP A 110 19.10 23.06 -2.13
CA ASP A 110 19.55 24.22 -2.89
C ASP A 110 20.16 25.23 -1.89
N PRO A 111 21.48 25.44 -1.89
CA PRO A 111 22.14 26.35 -0.96
C PRO A 111 21.77 27.82 -1.20
N TYR A 112 21.09 28.13 -2.31
CA TYR A 112 20.56 29.47 -2.61
C TYR A 112 19.04 29.59 -2.39
N ALA A 113 18.36 28.52 -1.98
CA ALA A 113 16.93 28.59 -1.70
C ALA A 113 16.68 29.42 -0.44
N SER A 114 15.95 30.52 -0.60
CA SER A 114 15.37 31.29 0.49
C SER A 114 14.68 30.37 1.50
N GLN A 115 14.80 30.69 2.80
CA GLN A 115 14.11 29.98 3.90
C GLN A 115 12.59 29.82 3.66
N TYR A 116 12.00 30.69 2.82
CA TYR A 116 10.59 30.70 2.46
C TYR A 116 10.22 29.78 1.28
N ARG A 117 11.18 29.12 0.61
CA ARG A 117 10.96 28.26 -0.56
C ARG A 117 11.51 26.84 -0.38
N LYS A 118 11.48 26.31 0.85
CA LYS A 118 11.92 24.94 1.15
C LYS A 118 10.86 23.92 0.71
N LYS A 119 11.30 22.90 -0.04
CA LYS A 119 10.44 21.77 -0.45
C LYS A 119 10.07 20.93 0.79
N ALA A 120 8.78 20.74 1.00
CA ALA A 120 8.22 20.07 2.18
C ALA A 120 7.64 18.69 1.86
N TYR A 121 7.14 18.48 0.64
CA TYR A 121 6.51 17.22 0.24
C TYR A 121 7.43 15.99 0.35
N ALA A 122 6.82 14.81 0.30
CA ALA A 122 7.46 13.55 0.67
C ALA A 122 8.48 13.01 -0.35
N TYR A 123 8.53 13.55 -1.58
CA TYR A 123 9.29 12.97 -2.68
C TYR A 123 10.53 13.78 -3.07
N HIS A 124 11.52 13.10 -3.65
CA HIS A 124 12.65 13.74 -4.31
C HIS A 124 12.20 14.43 -5.59
N SER A 125 12.70 15.64 -5.84
CA SER A 125 12.21 16.49 -6.94
C SER A 125 12.95 16.35 -8.26
N HIS A 126 14.21 15.92 -8.23
CA HIS A 126 15.05 15.87 -9.42
C HIS A 126 16.10 14.76 -9.32
N GLY A 127 16.82 14.55 -10.42
CA GLY A 127 17.89 13.56 -10.51
C GLY A 127 17.36 12.13 -10.55
N ALA A 128 18.28 11.17 -10.37
CA ALA A 128 17.97 9.74 -10.49
C ALA A 128 16.93 9.22 -9.49
N ARG A 129 16.66 9.98 -8.42
CA ARG A 129 15.67 9.65 -7.38
C ARG A 129 14.37 10.43 -7.51
N ALA A 130 14.17 11.26 -8.55
CA ALA A 130 12.92 12.00 -8.73
C ALA A 130 11.68 11.08 -8.59
N GLY A 131 10.67 11.51 -7.83
CA GLY A 131 9.47 10.73 -7.55
C GLY A 131 9.62 9.62 -6.49
N HIS A 132 10.84 9.36 -5.99
CA HIS A 132 11.08 8.43 -4.90
C HIS A 132 10.89 9.11 -3.55
N LEU A 133 10.44 8.35 -2.55
CA LEU A 133 10.25 8.81 -1.19
C LEU A 133 11.58 9.28 -0.58
N ARG A 134 11.56 10.45 0.06
CA ARG A 134 12.74 11.06 0.68
C ARG A 134 13.24 10.22 1.85
N SER A 135 14.56 10.20 2.04
CA SER A 135 15.20 9.48 3.15
C SER A 135 14.60 9.83 4.52
N LYS A 136 14.27 11.10 4.78
CA LYS A 136 13.60 11.54 6.03
C LYS A 136 12.32 10.76 6.27
N ILE A 137 11.44 10.71 5.26
CA ILE A 137 10.14 10.04 5.37
C ILE A 137 10.35 8.54 5.53
N LEU A 138 11.26 7.94 4.74
CA LEU A 138 11.60 6.52 4.82
C LEU A 138 12.05 6.07 6.23
N THR A 139 12.81 6.90 6.94
CA THR A 139 13.32 6.62 8.29
C THR A 139 12.36 7.05 9.41
N SER A 140 11.35 7.86 9.10
CA SER A 140 10.33 8.31 10.05
C SER A 140 9.13 7.36 10.08
N ARG A 141 8.13 7.68 10.91
CA ARG A 141 6.78 7.12 10.81
C ARG A 141 5.77 8.16 10.28
N ASP A 142 6.25 9.25 9.69
CA ASP A 142 5.40 10.37 9.27
C ASP A 142 4.47 9.93 8.13
N PRO A 143 3.21 10.38 8.11
CA PRO A 143 2.31 10.10 7.01
C PRO A 143 2.72 10.88 5.76
N ILE A 144 2.35 10.36 4.60
CA ILE A 144 2.52 11.01 3.31
C ILE A 144 1.25 11.78 2.99
N TYR A 145 1.34 13.10 2.85
CA TYR A 145 0.22 13.91 2.36
C TYR A 145 0.40 14.22 0.86
N GLU A 146 -0.53 13.71 0.06
CA GLU A 146 -0.56 13.92 -1.38
C GLU A 146 -1.69 14.88 -1.78
N CYS A 147 -1.57 15.45 -2.97
CA CYS A 147 -2.72 16.04 -3.64
C CYS A 147 -3.73 14.95 -4.03
N HIS A 148 -4.95 15.38 -4.37
CA HIS A 148 -6.07 14.51 -4.73
C HIS A 148 -7.04 15.20 -5.67
N GLU A 149 -8.07 14.51 -6.15
CA GLU A 149 -9.00 14.95 -7.21
C GLU A 149 -9.63 16.35 -7.03
N ARG A 150 -9.71 16.89 -5.79
CA ARG A 150 -10.26 18.25 -5.55
C ARG A 150 -9.24 19.37 -5.64
N CYS A 151 -7.96 19.06 -5.83
CA CYS A 151 -6.92 20.09 -5.95
C CYS A 151 -6.92 20.71 -7.34
N ALA A 152 -6.64 22.01 -7.44
CA ALA A 152 -6.51 22.71 -8.73
C ALA A 152 -5.44 22.08 -9.64
N CYS A 153 -4.40 21.47 -9.06
CA CYS A 153 -3.38 20.72 -9.81
C CYS A 153 -3.90 19.41 -10.44
N SER A 154 -5.12 18.96 -10.16
CA SER A 154 -5.82 17.88 -10.90
C SER A 154 -6.33 18.34 -12.26
N SER A 155 -6.77 19.59 -12.34
CA SER A 155 -7.53 20.13 -13.48
C SER A 155 -6.64 20.79 -14.52
N GLY A 156 -5.32 20.72 -14.34
CA GLY A 156 -4.36 21.29 -15.26
C GLY A 156 -4.58 20.73 -16.67
N GLY A 157 -4.76 21.62 -17.64
CA GLY A 157 -4.93 21.24 -19.05
C GLY A 157 -3.69 20.55 -19.61
N ALA A 158 -3.73 20.14 -20.88
CA ALA A 158 -2.63 19.42 -21.54
C ALA A 158 -1.25 20.15 -21.51
N GLU A 159 -1.22 21.44 -21.14
CA GLU A 159 -0.02 22.28 -21.06
C GLU A 159 0.62 22.34 -19.67
N SER A 160 -0.05 21.86 -18.61
CA SER A 160 0.51 21.85 -17.25
C SER A 160 1.24 20.54 -16.95
N LEU A 161 2.42 20.65 -16.32
CA LEU A 161 3.16 19.48 -15.83
C LEU A 161 2.33 18.67 -14.83
N PRO A 162 2.47 17.33 -14.80
CA PRO A 162 1.76 16.50 -13.82
C PRO A 162 2.20 16.86 -12.40
N CYS A 163 1.23 16.93 -11.47
CA CYS A 163 1.50 17.22 -10.07
C CYS A 163 2.52 16.21 -9.49
N PRO A 164 3.70 16.66 -8.99
CA PRO A 164 4.70 15.76 -8.45
C PRO A 164 4.22 15.07 -7.16
N ASN A 165 3.28 15.66 -6.42
CA ASN A 165 2.76 15.16 -5.15
C ASN A 165 1.52 14.24 -5.30
N ARG A 166 1.58 13.26 -6.22
CA ARG A 166 0.51 12.28 -6.53
C ARG A 166 1.07 10.91 -6.96
N VAL A 167 2.22 10.53 -6.42
CA VAL A 167 2.91 9.28 -6.75
C VAL A 167 2.03 8.08 -6.42
N VAL A 168 1.42 8.03 -5.22
CA VAL A 168 0.57 6.91 -4.79
C VAL A 168 -0.76 6.93 -5.53
N GLU A 169 -1.37 8.11 -5.70
CA GLU A 169 -2.64 8.28 -6.43
C GLU A 169 -2.58 7.74 -7.88
N ARG A 170 -1.45 7.92 -8.55
CA ARG A 170 -1.24 7.43 -9.94
C ARG A 170 -1.20 5.91 -10.04
N GLY A 171 -1.20 5.19 -8.92
CA GLY A 171 -1.18 3.75 -8.87
C GLY A 171 0.17 3.15 -9.26
N ARG A 172 0.21 1.82 -9.30
CA ARG A 172 1.43 1.05 -9.53
C ARG A 172 2.05 1.35 -10.90
N GLN A 173 3.33 1.72 -10.87
CA GLN A 173 4.18 1.94 -12.05
C GLN A 173 5.36 0.96 -12.11
N VAL A 174 5.18 -0.25 -11.58
CA VAL A 174 6.18 -1.32 -11.59
C VAL A 174 5.54 -2.65 -11.98
N PRO A 175 6.13 -3.42 -12.90
CA PRO A 175 5.60 -4.74 -13.25
C PRO A 175 5.84 -5.73 -12.10
N LEU A 176 4.80 -6.46 -11.73
CA LEU A 176 4.83 -7.42 -10.63
C LEU A 176 4.53 -8.83 -11.14
N GLN A 177 5.07 -9.81 -10.41
CA GLN A 177 4.81 -11.21 -10.65
C GLN A 177 4.45 -11.89 -9.34
N VAL A 178 3.22 -12.38 -9.25
CA VAL A 178 2.78 -13.32 -8.22
C VAL A 178 3.38 -14.68 -8.58
N PHE A 179 4.17 -15.26 -7.69
CA PHE A 179 4.85 -16.53 -7.94
C PHE A 179 4.69 -17.49 -6.78
N ARG A 180 4.76 -18.79 -7.06
CA ARG A 180 4.77 -19.81 -6.01
C ARG A 180 6.17 -19.89 -5.39
N THR A 181 6.26 -19.70 -4.07
CA THR A 181 7.49 -19.91 -3.30
C THR A 181 7.63 -21.38 -2.91
N ARG A 182 8.84 -21.78 -2.51
CA ARG A 182 9.13 -23.16 -2.09
C ARG A 182 8.39 -23.61 -0.83
N ASN A 183 8.17 -22.71 0.13
CA ASN A 183 7.72 -23.08 1.48
C ASN A 183 6.78 -22.06 2.17
N ARG A 184 6.47 -20.92 1.56
CA ARG A 184 5.61 -19.86 2.14
C ARG A 184 4.30 -19.65 1.39
N GLY A 185 4.02 -20.50 0.40
CA GLY A 185 2.86 -20.35 -0.46
C GLY A 185 3.12 -19.37 -1.59
N TRP A 186 2.18 -18.48 -1.86
CA TRP A 186 2.35 -17.45 -2.90
C TRP A 186 3.22 -16.29 -2.38
N GLY A 187 4.00 -15.70 -3.27
CA GLY A 187 4.87 -14.55 -3.03
C GLY A 187 4.74 -13.54 -4.17
N VAL A 188 5.37 -12.38 -4.02
CA VAL A 188 5.45 -11.36 -5.08
C VAL A 188 6.89 -10.99 -5.33
N ARG A 189 7.26 -10.78 -6.59
CA ARG A 189 8.54 -10.20 -6.99
C ARG A 189 8.33 -9.15 -8.08
N SER A 190 9.26 -8.21 -8.22
CA SER A 190 9.30 -7.36 -9.40
C SER A 190 10.08 -8.03 -10.53
N THR A 191 9.69 -7.74 -11.78
CA THR A 191 10.42 -8.20 -12.98
C THR A 191 11.49 -7.20 -13.44
N VAL A 192 11.61 -6.06 -12.74
CA VAL A 192 12.63 -5.03 -12.94
C VAL A 192 13.29 -4.70 -11.60
N ASP A 193 14.43 -4.01 -11.64
CA ASP A 193 15.07 -3.52 -10.42
C ASP A 193 14.23 -2.39 -9.80
N LEU A 194 14.12 -2.39 -8.48
CA LEU A 194 13.49 -1.31 -7.71
C LEU A 194 14.54 -0.53 -6.93
N ARG A 195 14.39 0.79 -6.88
CA ARG A 195 15.26 1.67 -6.10
C ARG A 195 14.69 1.93 -4.71
N LYS A 196 15.56 2.21 -3.76
CA LYS A 196 15.18 2.71 -2.43
C LYS A 196 14.29 3.95 -2.58
N GLY A 197 13.17 3.95 -1.86
CA GLY A 197 12.14 4.99 -1.91
C GLY A 197 11.14 4.83 -3.06
N GLN A 198 11.24 3.80 -3.89
CA GLN A 198 10.30 3.62 -5.00
C GLN A 198 8.95 3.12 -4.49
N PHE A 199 7.88 3.75 -4.92
CA PHE A 199 6.52 3.26 -4.70
C PHE A 199 6.30 1.97 -5.47
N VAL A 200 5.77 0.93 -4.81
CA VAL A 200 5.48 -0.36 -5.43
C VAL A 200 4.00 -0.44 -5.78
N ASP A 201 3.13 -0.49 -4.78
CA ASP A 201 1.67 -0.56 -4.93
C ASP A 201 1.02 -0.30 -3.57
N ARG A 202 -0.31 -0.23 -3.51
CA ARG A 202 -1.07 -0.14 -2.26
C ARG A 202 -1.47 -1.52 -1.76
N TYR A 203 -1.62 -1.68 -0.45
CA TYR A 203 -2.42 -2.76 0.11
C TYR A 203 -3.91 -2.37 0.01
N MET A 204 -4.69 -3.21 -0.66
CA MET A 204 -6.09 -2.92 -1.01
C MET A 204 -7.02 -4.00 -0.51
N GLY A 205 -8.29 -3.67 -0.33
CA GLY A 205 -9.31 -4.64 0.04
C GLY A 205 -10.62 -3.99 0.40
N GLU A 206 -11.45 -4.72 1.15
CA GLU A 206 -12.67 -4.16 1.72
C GLU A 206 -12.33 -3.39 3.00
N VAL A 207 -12.59 -2.08 3.04
CA VAL A 207 -12.46 -1.28 4.26
C VAL A 207 -13.66 -1.55 5.14
N ILE A 208 -13.44 -2.12 6.32
CA ILE A 208 -14.47 -2.57 7.25
C ILE A 208 -14.32 -1.89 8.62
N THR A 209 -15.41 -1.88 9.38
CA THR A 209 -15.39 -1.40 10.76
C THR A 209 -14.72 -2.41 11.68
N ALA A 210 -14.14 -1.96 12.80
CA ALA A 210 -13.58 -2.85 13.82
C ALA A 210 -14.58 -3.91 14.31
N GLY A 211 -15.87 -3.56 14.42
CA GLY A 211 -16.92 -4.52 14.77
C GLY A 211 -17.10 -5.63 13.73
N GLU A 212 -17.04 -5.30 12.45
CA GLU A 212 -17.10 -6.28 11.35
C GLU A 212 -15.81 -7.13 11.30
N ALA A 213 -14.64 -6.52 11.50
CA ALA A 213 -13.36 -7.23 11.58
C ALA A 213 -13.38 -8.27 12.71
N ASN A 214 -13.79 -7.87 13.91
CA ASN A 214 -13.94 -8.78 15.06
C ASN A 214 -14.95 -9.90 14.78
N ARG A 215 -16.07 -9.61 14.12
CA ARG A 215 -17.03 -10.63 13.69
C ARG A 215 -16.41 -11.62 12.70
N ARG A 216 -15.54 -11.17 11.79
CA ARG A 216 -14.85 -12.04 10.83
C ARG A 216 -13.77 -12.88 11.50
N ARG A 217 -12.96 -12.29 12.40
CA ARG A 217 -11.99 -13.02 13.24
C ARG A 217 -12.66 -14.17 14.00
N ALA A 218 -13.77 -13.90 14.68
CA ALA A 218 -14.52 -14.88 15.46
C ALA A 218 -15.16 -16.01 14.64
N LYS A 219 -15.42 -15.79 13.34
CA LYS A 219 -15.96 -16.82 12.43
C LYS A 219 -14.88 -17.64 11.73
N SER A 220 -13.64 -17.15 11.69
CA SER A 220 -12.55 -17.92 11.09
C SER A 220 -12.27 -19.14 11.96
N HIS A 221 -12.15 -20.31 11.33
CA HIS A 221 -11.74 -21.53 12.01
C HIS A 221 -10.36 -21.41 12.68
N ILE A 222 -9.55 -20.45 12.23
CA ILE A 222 -8.27 -20.08 12.81
C ILE A 222 -8.18 -18.55 12.74
N ALA A 223 -8.47 -17.84 13.84
CA ALA A 223 -8.46 -16.38 13.90
C ALA A 223 -7.16 -15.78 13.32
N GLN A 224 -6.01 -16.40 13.65
CA GLN A 224 -4.69 -16.00 13.15
C GLN A 224 -4.54 -16.00 11.62
N ARG A 225 -5.22 -16.91 10.91
CA ARG A 225 -5.20 -16.91 9.43
C ARG A 225 -5.94 -15.70 8.87
N LYS A 226 -6.91 -15.18 9.61
CA LYS A 226 -7.66 -13.99 9.23
C LYS A 226 -6.86 -12.72 9.51
N ASP A 227 -6.13 -12.68 10.62
CA ASP A 227 -5.29 -11.53 11.00
C ASP A 227 -4.18 -11.25 9.96
N VAL A 228 -3.71 -12.27 9.23
CA VAL A 228 -2.76 -12.10 8.11
C VAL A 228 -3.26 -11.16 7.01
N TYR A 229 -4.58 -11.02 6.82
CA TYR A 229 -5.16 -10.24 5.74
C TYR A 229 -5.81 -8.93 6.20
N LEU A 230 -5.80 -8.66 7.51
CA LEU A 230 -6.42 -7.49 8.13
C LEU A 230 -5.34 -6.48 8.50
N PHE A 231 -5.42 -5.28 7.94
CA PHE A 231 -4.51 -4.18 8.27
C PHE A 231 -5.30 -3.00 8.83
N ALA A 232 -4.96 -2.57 10.04
CA ALA A 232 -5.59 -1.42 10.67
C ALA A 232 -5.20 -0.10 9.99
N LEU A 233 -6.15 0.82 9.92
CA LEU A 233 -5.98 2.21 9.48
C LEU A 233 -5.84 3.12 10.71
N ASP A 234 -4.82 2.86 11.50
CA ASP A 234 -4.63 3.41 12.86
C ASP A 234 -3.65 4.58 12.93
N LYS A 235 -3.06 4.99 11.80
CA LYS A 235 -2.02 6.04 11.76
C LYS A 235 -2.45 7.33 12.46
N PHE A 236 -3.74 7.65 12.37
CA PHE A 236 -4.35 8.86 12.92
C PHE A 236 -5.32 8.58 14.06
N SER A 237 -5.36 7.35 14.57
CA SER A 237 -6.19 7.02 15.73
C SER A 237 -5.65 7.74 16.97
N ASP A 238 -6.49 8.59 17.54
CA ASP A 238 -6.16 9.39 18.72
C ASP A 238 -7.44 9.58 19.55
N PRO A 239 -7.52 9.00 20.77
CA PRO A 239 -8.66 9.19 21.67
C PRO A 239 -8.96 10.66 22.01
N ALA A 240 -7.97 11.55 21.89
CA ALA A 240 -8.10 12.99 22.12
C ALA A 240 -8.46 13.79 20.85
N SER A 241 -8.59 13.13 19.69
CA SER A 241 -8.93 13.79 18.43
C SER A 241 -10.28 14.52 18.51
N LEU A 242 -10.34 15.69 17.88
CA LEU A 242 -11.60 16.42 17.69
C LEU A 242 -12.50 15.76 16.62
N ASP A 243 -11.93 14.92 15.76
CA ASP A 243 -12.67 14.13 14.80
C ASP A 243 -13.11 12.80 15.45
N ASP A 244 -14.43 12.67 15.65
CA ASP A 244 -15.05 11.49 16.23
C ASP A 244 -14.67 10.17 15.54
N ARG A 245 -14.35 10.21 14.24
CA ARG A 245 -13.96 9.04 13.46
C ARG A 245 -12.56 8.53 13.81
N LEU A 246 -11.74 9.37 14.44
CA LEU A 246 -10.36 9.06 14.84
C LEU A 246 -10.26 8.68 16.33
N ARG A 247 -11.29 8.93 17.14
CA ARG A 247 -11.30 8.60 18.58
C ARG A 247 -11.55 7.13 18.89
N GLY A 248 -12.29 6.46 18.01
CA GLY A 248 -12.70 5.07 18.19
C GLY A 248 -11.66 4.06 17.70
N PRO A 249 -11.97 2.75 17.81
CA PRO A 249 -11.18 1.72 17.17
C PRO A 249 -11.04 2.00 15.66
N PRO A 250 -9.84 1.83 15.08
CA PRO A 250 -9.60 2.12 13.67
C PRO A 250 -10.44 1.25 12.76
N LEU A 251 -10.64 1.72 11.53
CA LEU A 251 -11.11 0.87 10.44
C LEU A 251 -9.99 -0.10 10.04
N GLU A 252 -10.34 -1.16 9.32
CA GLU A 252 -9.37 -2.15 8.84
C GLU A 252 -9.58 -2.46 7.36
N VAL A 253 -8.51 -2.75 6.63
CA VAL A 253 -8.55 -3.23 5.25
C VAL A 253 -8.47 -4.75 5.25
N ASP A 254 -9.52 -5.41 4.77
CA ASP A 254 -9.60 -6.86 4.62
C ASP A 254 -9.31 -7.30 3.18
N GLY A 255 -8.12 -7.87 2.98
CA GLY A 255 -7.63 -8.35 1.69
C GLY A 255 -7.93 -9.82 1.38
N GLU A 256 -8.67 -10.56 2.23
CA GLU A 256 -8.73 -12.03 2.13
C GLU A 256 -9.27 -12.51 0.78
N PHE A 257 -10.40 -11.94 0.33
CA PHE A 257 -11.11 -12.36 -0.90
C PHE A 257 -11.13 -11.30 -2.00
N LEU A 258 -10.73 -10.07 -1.71
CA LEU A 258 -10.68 -8.96 -2.67
C LEU A 258 -9.43 -8.12 -2.36
N SER A 259 -8.45 -8.06 -3.27
CA SER A 259 -7.24 -7.26 -3.05
C SER A 259 -6.41 -7.06 -4.34
N GLY A 260 -5.35 -6.27 -4.25
CA GLY A 260 -4.31 -6.18 -5.27
C GLY A 260 -3.27 -7.31 -5.16
N PRO A 261 -2.19 -7.25 -5.97
CA PRO A 261 -1.08 -8.19 -5.90
C PRO A 261 -0.39 -8.21 -4.52
N THR A 262 -0.40 -7.08 -3.82
CA THR A 262 0.27 -6.88 -2.52
C THR A 262 -0.23 -7.76 -1.40
N ARG A 263 -1.44 -8.32 -1.51
CA ARG A 263 -1.95 -9.38 -0.62
C ARG A 263 -1.01 -10.58 -0.50
N PHE A 264 -0.26 -10.87 -1.56
CA PHE A 264 0.62 -12.04 -1.63
C PHE A 264 2.06 -11.71 -1.22
N VAL A 265 2.35 -10.49 -0.78
CA VAL A 265 3.70 -10.12 -0.30
C VAL A 265 3.89 -10.77 1.06
N ASN A 266 4.92 -11.60 1.19
CA ASN A 266 5.17 -12.35 2.43
C ASN A 266 5.80 -11.49 3.52
N HIS A 267 5.65 -11.96 4.74
CA HIS A 267 6.37 -11.45 5.89
C HIS A 267 7.90 -11.68 5.79
N SER A 268 8.68 -10.70 6.26
CA SER A 268 10.08 -10.87 6.65
C SER A 268 10.43 -10.03 7.88
N CYS A 269 11.24 -10.58 8.78
CA CYS A 269 11.82 -9.82 9.90
C CYS A 269 12.97 -8.90 9.46
N ASP A 270 13.52 -9.11 8.25
CA ASP A 270 14.43 -8.21 7.57
C ASP A 270 13.84 -7.88 6.18
N PRO A 271 12.85 -6.96 6.13
CA PRO A 271 12.06 -6.72 4.93
C PRO A 271 12.78 -5.83 3.92
N ASN A 272 12.27 -5.81 2.69
CA ASN A 272 12.70 -4.87 1.65
C ASN A 272 11.63 -3.84 1.27
N LEU A 273 10.40 -4.01 1.74
CA LEU A 273 9.31 -3.03 1.67
C LEU A 273 8.86 -2.59 3.07
N ARG A 274 8.21 -1.42 3.11
CA ARG A 274 7.50 -0.92 4.30
C ARG A 274 6.21 -0.22 3.90
N ILE A 275 5.19 -0.30 4.75
CA ILE A 275 3.92 0.39 4.57
C ILE A 275 4.02 1.83 5.10
N PHE A 276 3.51 2.77 4.33
CA PHE A 276 3.33 4.17 4.72
C PHE A 276 1.86 4.55 4.57
N ALA A 277 1.33 5.24 5.57
CA ALA A 277 0.00 5.85 5.46
C ALA A 277 0.06 7.02 4.49
N ARG A 278 -0.75 6.96 3.42
CA ARG A 278 -0.90 8.07 2.49
C ARG A 278 -2.29 8.68 2.60
N VAL A 279 -2.35 9.98 2.77
CA VAL A 279 -3.57 10.78 2.85
C VAL A 279 -3.69 11.61 1.59
N GLY A 280 -4.82 11.50 0.91
CA GLY A 280 -5.20 12.45 -0.14
C GLY A 280 -5.91 13.65 0.49
N ASP A 281 -7.22 13.50 0.72
CA ASP A 281 -7.99 14.51 1.43
C ASP A 281 -7.73 14.45 2.94
N HIS A 282 -7.41 15.57 3.58
CA HIS A 282 -7.19 15.64 5.03
C HIS A 282 -8.41 15.21 5.84
N ALA A 283 -9.61 15.35 5.28
CA ALA A 283 -10.83 14.89 5.94
C ALA A 283 -10.97 13.37 5.94
N ASP A 284 -10.25 12.66 5.06
CA ASP A 284 -10.30 11.20 4.90
C ASP A 284 -9.12 10.48 5.58
N LYS A 285 -8.50 11.10 6.60
CA LYS A 285 -7.44 10.48 7.42
C LYS A 285 -7.85 9.12 8.01
N HIS A 286 -9.12 8.93 8.36
CA HIS A 286 -9.66 7.68 8.93
C HIS A 286 -9.73 6.53 7.91
N ILE A 287 -9.58 6.82 6.61
CA ILE A 287 -9.57 5.85 5.51
C ILE A 287 -8.32 6.00 4.64
N HIS A 288 -7.19 6.38 5.26
CA HIS A 288 -5.93 6.58 4.55
C HIS A 288 -5.49 5.33 3.75
N ASP A 289 -4.75 5.55 2.67
CA ASP A 289 -4.15 4.46 1.88
C ASP A 289 -3.01 3.78 2.68
N LEU A 290 -2.78 2.49 2.42
CA LEU A 290 -1.62 1.73 2.88
C LEU A 290 -0.66 1.55 1.70
N ALA A 291 0.34 2.42 1.56
CA ALA A 291 1.24 2.45 0.40
C ALA A 291 2.55 1.72 0.69
N LEU A 292 2.92 0.73 -0.12
CA LEU A 292 4.18 0.01 0.03
C LEU A 292 5.30 0.71 -0.75
N PHE A 293 6.38 1.04 -0.05
CA PHE A 293 7.60 1.62 -0.62
C PHE A 293 8.79 0.71 -0.37
N ALA A 294 9.72 0.65 -1.33
CA ALA A 294 10.99 -0.03 -1.16
C ALA A 294 11.89 0.74 -0.16
N ILE A 295 12.43 0.06 0.86
CA ILE A 295 13.29 0.69 1.88
C ILE A 295 14.79 0.51 1.59
N ARG A 296 15.11 -0.30 0.58
CA ARG A 296 16.44 -0.48 -0.01
C ARG A 296 16.31 -0.74 -1.51
N ASP A 297 17.44 -0.74 -2.22
CA ASP A 297 17.45 -1.23 -3.60
C ASP A 297 17.12 -2.74 -3.62
N ILE A 298 16.29 -3.15 -4.58
CA ILE A 298 15.78 -4.52 -4.72
C ILE A 298 16.07 -4.99 -6.16
N PRO A 299 17.00 -5.92 -6.37
CA PRO A 299 17.25 -6.52 -7.66
C PRO A 299 16.02 -7.22 -8.23
N LYS A 300 15.87 -7.20 -9.55
CA LYS A 300 14.82 -7.93 -10.27
C LYS A 300 14.79 -9.40 -9.83
N GLY A 301 13.58 -9.93 -9.65
CA GLY A 301 13.35 -11.31 -9.26
C GLY A 301 13.55 -11.61 -7.77
N GLU A 302 14.06 -10.67 -6.97
CA GLU A 302 14.05 -10.79 -5.51
C GLU A 302 12.59 -10.73 -4.99
N GLU A 303 12.28 -11.58 -4.01
CA GLU A 303 10.96 -11.59 -3.38
C GLU A 303 10.74 -10.32 -2.56
N LEU A 304 9.60 -9.67 -2.80
CA LEU A 304 9.13 -8.54 -2.02
C LEU A 304 8.59 -9.03 -0.69
N THR A 305 8.98 -8.37 0.39
CA THR A 305 8.57 -8.70 1.76
C THR A 305 8.43 -7.45 2.60
N PHE A 306 7.50 -7.44 3.56
CA PHE A 306 7.38 -6.39 4.57
C PHE A 306 7.19 -7.01 5.96
N ASP A 307 7.44 -6.22 7.01
CA ASP A 307 7.14 -6.64 8.37
C ASP A 307 5.67 -6.40 8.67
N TYR A 308 4.92 -7.48 8.93
CA TYR A 308 3.47 -7.45 9.17
C TYR A 308 3.07 -6.64 10.41
N VAL A 309 3.99 -6.46 11.36
CA VAL A 309 3.76 -5.70 12.59
C VAL A 309 4.58 -4.41 12.64
N ASP A 310 5.28 -4.02 11.57
CA ASP A 310 6.17 -2.83 11.50
C ASP A 310 7.13 -2.69 12.71
N GLY A 311 7.62 -3.81 13.26
CA GLY A 311 8.46 -3.82 14.45
C GLY A 311 7.78 -3.31 15.73
N VAL A 312 6.44 -3.24 15.77
CA VAL A 312 5.69 -3.08 17.02
C VAL A 312 5.96 -4.33 17.85
N HIS A 313 6.81 -4.16 18.86
CA HIS A 313 6.95 -5.08 19.96
C HIS A 313 5.90 -4.65 20.97
N ASP A 314 4.72 -5.28 20.96
CA ASP A 314 3.84 -5.12 22.12
C ASP A 314 4.65 -5.48 23.38
N GLU A 315 4.41 -4.74 24.46
CA GLU A 315 5.04 -5.00 25.76
C GLU A 315 4.75 -6.45 26.23
N ASP A 316 3.64 -7.01 25.73
CA ASP A 316 3.32 -8.42 25.73
C ASP A 316 3.94 -9.09 24.50
N ASN A 317 5.22 -9.44 24.62
CA ASN A 317 5.92 -10.20 23.59
C ASN A 317 5.35 -11.62 23.57
N ASP A 318 4.22 -11.83 22.89
CA ASP A 318 3.53 -13.11 22.77
C ASP A 318 4.45 -14.20 22.19
N ALA A 319 5.45 -13.78 21.40
CA ALA A 319 6.53 -14.64 20.91
C ALA A 319 7.50 -15.12 22.02
N LEU A 320 7.46 -14.55 23.22
CA LEU A 320 8.17 -15.02 24.42
C LEU A 320 7.28 -15.83 25.38
N ASP A 321 5.95 -15.81 25.21
CA ASP A 321 5.01 -16.59 26.03
C ASP A 321 4.83 -18.02 25.45
N PRO A 322 5.40 -19.06 26.10
CA PRO A 322 5.33 -20.43 25.59
C PRO A 322 3.91 -20.99 25.51
N GLU A 323 2.95 -20.44 26.26
CA GLU A 323 1.56 -20.88 26.19
C GLU A 323 0.87 -20.37 24.92
N LYS A 324 1.25 -19.20 24.43
CA LYS A 324 0.73 -18.60 23.19
C LYS A 324 1.38 -19.17 21.92
N HIS A 325 2.58 -19.76 22.02
CA HIS A 325 3.30 -20.36 20.88
C HIS A 325 2.53 -21.43 20.11
N LYS A 326 1.65 -22.18 20.78
CA LYS A 326 0.82 -23.23 20.14
C LYS A 326 -0.13 -22.66 19.09
N ASP A 327 -0.44 -21.39 19.23
CA ASP A 327 -1.39 -20.61 18.45
C ASP A 327 -0.66 -19.56 17.59
N MET A 328 0.63 -19.72 17.32
CA MET A 328 1.39 -18.79 16.48
C MET A 328 1.90 -19.46 15.21
N THR A 329 1.81 -18.75 14.08
CA THR A 329 2.39 -19.26 12.83
C THR A 329 3.88 -18.99 12.80
N ARG A 330 4.65 -20.07 12.63
CA ARG A 330 6.12 -19.99 12.55
C ARG A 330 6.56 -19.14 11.36
N CYS A 331 7.50 -18.25 11.60
CA CYS A 331 8.13 -17.45 10.57
C CYS A 331 9.15 -18.29 9.79
N LEU A 332 9.08 -18.20 8.46
CA LEU A 332 9.98 -18.91 7.54
C LEU A 332 10.74 -17.92 6.64
N CYS A 333 10.99 -16.69 7.11
CA CYS A 333 11.60 -15.64 6.30
C CYS A 333 13.08 -15.89 5.96
N GLY A 334 13.78 -16.74 6.74
CA GLY A 334 15.18 -17.07 6.53
C GLY A 334 16.18 -15.99 6.95
N SER A 335 15.74 -14.89 7.56
CA SER A 335 16.62 -13.86 8.12
C SER A 335 17.40 -14.38 9.34
N GLU A 336 18.65 -13.96 9.49
CA GLU A 336 19.47 -14.23 10.68
C GLU A 336 18.90 -13.56 11.95
N HIS A 337 18.12 -12.50 11.78
CA HIS A 337 17.45 -11.75 12.85
C HIS A 337 15.95 -12.11 12.96
N CYS A 338 15.57 -13.33 12.56
CA CYS A 338 14.18 -13.79 12.61
C CYS A 338 13.64 -13.83 14.05
N ARG A 339 12.43 -13.30 14.25
CA ARG A 339 11.71 -13.31 15.53
C ARG A 339 11.01 -14.64 15.85
N GLY A 340 11.06 -15.61 14.94
CA GLY A 340 10.51 -16.96 15.12
C GLY A 340 9.04 -17.12 14.71
N TYR A 341 8.21 -16.08 14.84
CA TYR A 341 6.79 -16.07 14.51
C TYR A 341 6.40 -14.85 13.68
N LEU A 342 5.24 -14.89 13.01
CA LEU A 342 4.80 -13.86 12.06
C LEU A 342 4.24 -12.59 12.72
N TRP A 343 3.68 -12.72 13.93
CA TRP A 343 3.11 -11.65 14.76
C TRP A 343 3.74 -11.73 16.14
#